data_AF-A0A158KV90-F1
#
_entry.id   AF-A0A158KV90-F1
#
_cell.length_a   1.000
_cell.length_b   1.000
_cell.length_c   1.000
_cell.angle_alpha   90.00
_cell.angle_beta   90.00
_cell.angle_gamma   90.00
#
_symmetry.space_group_name_H-M   'P 1'
#
loop_
_entity.id
_entity.type
_entity.pdbx_description
1 polymer ?
#
loop_
_entity_poly.entity_id
_entity_poly.type
_entity_poly.pdbx_seq_one_letter_code
_entity_poly.pdbx_strand_id
1 'polypeptide(L)' 'MIDPAWILIVMSHVDSGSTTTFQEFENKRACDAGMNMVVAMATASGDKVRANCISKSGTSY' A
#
# COMPACT_ATOMS: atom_id res chain seq x y z
N MET A 1 -1.69 22.61 -11.37
CA MET A 1 -1.88 22.17 -9.96
C MET A 1 -1.78 20.65 -10.02
N ILE A 2 -0.76 20.06 -9.39
CA ILE A 2 -0.56 18.60 -9.40
C ILE A 2 -1.52 18.03 -8.35
N ASP A 3 -2.50 17.23 -8.78
CA ASP A 3 -3.39 16.54 -7.87
C ASP A 3 -2.58 15.66 -6.89
N PRO A 4 -2.98 15.57 -5.61
CA PRO A 4 -2.29 14.74 -4.65
C PRO A 4 -2.48 13.27 -5.03
N ALA A 5 -1.52 12.69 -5.76
CA ALA A 5 -1.45 11.25 -5.96
C ALA A 5 -1.25 10.57 -4.59
N TRP A 6 -2.02 9.53 -4.32
CA TRP A 6 -1.89 8.71 -3.11
C TRP A 6 -1.06 7.50 -3.44
N ILE A 7 -0.16 7.09 -2.54
CA ILE A 7 0.67 5.91 -2.74
C ILE A 7 0.35 4.89 -1.68
N LEU A 8 -0.01 3.70 -2.14
CA LEU A 8 -0.09 2.50 -1.34
C LEU A 8 1.31 1.89 -1.27
N ILE A 9 1.82 1.77 -0.05
CA ILE A 9 3.06 1.05 0.25
C ILE A 9 2.66 -0.28 0.88
N VAL A 10 3.07 -1.38 0.27
CA VAL A 10 2.83 -2.72 0.81
C VAL A 10 4.18 -3.36 1.13
N MET A 11 4.34 -3.79 2.36
CA MET A 11 5.47 -4.60 2.79
C MET A 11 4.95 -5.99 3.17
N SER A 12 5.36 -6.99 2.40
CA SER A 12 5.05 -8.40 2.65
C SER A 12 6.28 -9.12 3.18
N HIS A 13 6.08 -9.95 4.21
CA HIS A 13 7.12 -10.83 4.72
C HIS A 13 6.72 -12.28 4.44
N VAL A 14 7.54 -12.95 3.64
CA VAL A 14 7.45 -14.38 3.34
C VAL A 14 8.71 -15.06 3.86
N ASP A 15 8.73 -16.39 3.96
CA ASP A 15 9.87 -17.14 4.51
C ASP A 15 11.20 -16.89 3.77
N SER A 16 11.16 -16.43 2.52
CA SER A 16 12.32 -16.08 1.69
C SER A 16 12.78 -14.62 1.81
N GLY A 17 12.09 -13.77 2.58
CA GLY A 17 12.47 -12.38 2.83
C GLY A 17 11.31 -11.38 2.81
N SER A 18 11.67 -10.10 2.90
CA SER A 18 10.71 -8.99 2.81
C SER A 18 10.70 -8.37 1.41
N THR A 19 9.52 -8.13 0.86
CA THR A 19 9.32 -7.37 -0.37
C THR A 19 8.51 -6.12 -0.07
N THR A 20 8.86 -5.01 -0.74
CA THR A 20 8.12 -3.75 -0.65
C THR A 20 7.65 -3.33 -2.04
N THR A 21 6.37 -3.02 -2.19
CA THR A 21 5.78 -2.54 -3.44
C THR A 21 5.10 -1.19 -3.23
N PHE A 22 5.09 -0.39 -4.30
CA PHE A 22 4.51 0.95 -4.31
C PHE A 22 3.49 1.01 -5.45
N GLN A 23 2.28 1.50 -5.16
CA GLN A 23 1.23 1.67 -6.16
C GLN A 23 0.60 3.05 -6.01
N GLU A 24 0.56 3.81 -7.11
CA GLU A 24 -0.04 5.14 -7.13
C GLU A 24 -1.55 5.08 -7.43
N PHE A 25 -2.28 6.00 -6.81
CA PHE A 25 -3.72 6.16 -6.92
C PHE A 25 -4.08 7.64 -7.06
N GLU A 26 -5.16 7.92 -7.81
CA GLU A 26 -5.62 9.29 -8.05
C GLU A 26 -6.28 9.93 -6.82
N ASN A 27 -6.75 9.13 -5.86
CA ASN A 27 -7.41 9.62 -4.65
C ASN A 27 -7.28 8.67 -3.46
N LYS A 28 -7.49 9.21 -2.25
CA LYS A 28 -7.38 8.48 -0.98
C LYS A 28 -8.26 7.24 -0.94
N ARG A 29 -9.51 7.36 -1.42
CA ARG A 29 -10.50 6.28 -1.33
C ARG A 29 -10.08 5.06 -2.14
N ALA A 30 -9.53 5.26 -3.33
CA ALA A 30 -9.01 4.19 -4.16
C ALA A 30 -7.79 3.52 -3.51
N CYS A 31 -6.90 4.31 -2.90
CA CYS A 31 -5.77 3.79 -2.14
C CYS A 31 -6.23 2.94 -0.94
N ASP A 32 -7.13 3.46 -0.10
CA ASP A 32 -7.67 2.77 1.07
C ASP A 32 -8.36 1.45 0.69
N ALA A 33 -9.08 1.43 -0.45
CA ALA A 33 -9.70 0.22 -0.98
C ALA A 33 -8.64 -0.83 -1.38
N GLY A 34 -7.57 -0.41 -2.06
CA GLY A 34 -6.43 -1.28 -2.39
C GLY A 34 -5.74 -1.83 -1.15
N MET A 35 -5.49 -0.99 -0.14
CA MET A 35 -4.94 -1.39 1.15
C MET A 35 -5.78 -2.49 1.82
N ASN A 36 -7.10 -2.28 1.91
CA ASN A 36 -8.01 -3.25 2.52
C ASN A 36 -8.02 -4.58 1.77
N MET A 37 -7.98 -4.54 0.43
CA MET A 37 -7.91 -5.74 -0.40
C MET A 37 -6.61 -6.52 -0.16
N VAL A 38 -5.46 -5.83 -0.14
CA VAL A 38 -4.16 -6.45 0.12
C VAL A 38 -4.11 -7.10 1.50
N VAL A 39 -4.60 -6.41 2.54
CA VAL A 39 -4.64 -6.95 3.91
C VAL A 39 -5.58 -8.15 4.00
N ALA A 40 -6.75 -8.10 3.34
CA ALA A 40 -7.68 -9.22 3.30
C ALA A 40 -7.08 -10.45 2.61
N MET A 41 -6.40 -10.26 1.47
CA MET A 41 -5.71 -11.33 0.75
C MET A 41 -4.58 -11.94 1.58
N ALA A 42 -3.75 -11.11 2.21
CA ALA A 42 -2.67 -11.57 3.08
C ALA A 42 -3.19 -12.38 4.28
N THR A 43 -4.27 -11.90 4.91
CA THR A 43 -4.92 -12.60 6.03
C THR A 43 -5.43 -13.98 5.61
N ALA A 44 -6.01 -14.09 4.40
CA ALA A 44 -6.49 -15.36 3.86
C ALA A 44 -5.35 -16.34 3.53
N SER A 45 -4.20 -15.84 3.08
CA SER A 45 -3.01 -16.64 2.79
C SER A 45 -2.16 -16.98 4.04
N GLY A 46 -2.39 -16.30 5.17
CA GLY A 46 -1.56 -16.42 6.38
C GLY A 46 -0.29 -15.57 6.34
N ASP A 47 -0.14 -14.71 5.35
CA ASP A 47 1.03 -13.86 5.16
C ASP A 47 1.03 -12.67 6.11
N LYS A 48 2.22 -12.27 6.58
CA LYS A 48 2.39 -11.05 7.37
C LYS A 48 2.62 -9.87 6.44
N VAL A 49 1.58 -9.07 6.24
CA VAL A 49 1.63 -7.87 5.40
C VAL A 49 1.35 -6.61 6.22
N ARG A 50 2.10 -5.56 5.95
CA ARG A 50 1.79 -4.18 6.37
C ARG A 50 1.51 -3.36 5.12
N ALA A 51 0.36 -2.71 5.08
CA ALA A 51 -0.02 -1.83 3.99
C ALA A 51 -0.37 -0.45 4.56
N ASN A 52 0.02 0.62 3.88
CA ASN A 52 -0.31 1.98 4.28
C ASN A 52 -0.53 2.88 3.07
N CYS A 53 -1.47 3.82 3.18
CA CYS A 53 -1.78 4.81 2.16
C CYS A 53 -1.29 6.18 2.59
N ILE A 54 -0.39 6.79 1.81
CA ILE A 54 0.17 8.09 2.10
C ILE A 54 -0.01 9.06 0.93
N SER A 55 -0.20 10.34 1.26
CA SER A 55 -0.28 11.42 0.28
C SER A 55 1.10 11.72 -0.31
N LYS A 56 1.20 11.91 -1.63
CA LYS A 56 2.42 12.40 -2.32
C LYS A 56 2.69 13.89 -2.06
N SER A 57 1.84 14.56 -1.28
CA SER A 57 2.01 15.97 -0.92
C SER A 57 3.17 16.16 0.08
N GLY A 58 4.39 16.32 -0.43
CA GLY A 58 5.49 16.92 0.31
C GLY A 58 6.22 16.06 1.35
N THR A 59 5.89 14.77 1.46
CA THR A 59 6.70 13.80 2.23
C THR A 59 7.61 13.05 1.29
N SER A 60 8.92 13.17 1.49
CA SER A 60 9.93 12.28 0.89
C SER A 60 9.59 10.83 1.25
N TYR A 61 9.56 9.94 0.26
CA TYR A 61 9.35 8.49 0.44
C TYR A 61 10.61 7.81 0.97
#